data_AF-A0A7S3EQT1-F1
#
_entry.id   AF-A0A7S3EQT1-F1
#
_cell.length_a   1.000
_cell.length_b   1.000
_cell.length_c   1.000
_cell.angle_alpha   90.00
_cell.angle_beta   90.00
_cell.angle_gamma   90.00
#
_symmetry.space_group_name_H-M   'P 1'
#
loop_
_entity.id
_entity.type
_entity.pdbx_description
1 polymer ?
#
loop_
_entity_poly.entity_id
_entity_poly.type
_entity_poly.pdbx_seq_one_letter_code
_entity_poly.pdbx_strand_id
1 'polypeptide(L)'
;AAVRRMSAAIRSATPATVRVTNYRKDKAMLPITLRLHPVKDPDGKFVFCIGVQSDTRLAAAEGKELDMLYSALPTVIHAVQPVADLVDKVDPDQQRKQYCSSIAKFTRLLWSIDWETSLTNLLTQPAAVSALGQWLTKRVPADAVQLEVVAIMGQLRRMPAEEGRKAAVTACHKYIDETERDGEQALAE
;
A
#
# COMPACT_ATOMS: atom_id res chain seq x y z
N ALA A 1 -16.77 5.08 2.30
CA ALA A 1 -16.75 6.54 2.02
C ALA A 1 -15.69 7.28 2.83
N ALA A 2 -15.73 7.26 4.18
CA ALA A 2 -14.82 8.03 5.03
C ALA A 2 -13.33 7.73 4.78
N VAL A 3 -12.95 6.45 4.67
CA VAL A 3 -11.55 6.04 4.40
C VAL A 3 -11.02 6.63 3.11
N ARG A 4 -11.77 6.55 2.01
CA ARG A 4 -11.38 7.13 0.73
C ARG A 4 -11.17 8.66 0.83
N ARG A 5 -12.04 9.35 1.55
CA ARG A 5 -11.91 10.81 1.76
C ARG A 5 -10.68 11.16 2.59
N MET A 6 -10.36 10.36 3.61
CA MET A 6 -9.11 10.53 4.36
C MET A 6 -7.89 10.29 3.48
N SER A 7 -7.87 9.18 2.73
CA SER A 7 -6.76 8.85 1.83
C SER A 7 -6.54 9.92 0.76
N ALA A 8 -7.62 10.47 0.20
CA ALA A 8 -7.54 11.58 -0.75
C ALA A 8 -6.96 12.84 -0.09
N ALA A 9 -7.47 13.23 1.09
CA ALA A 9 -7.03 14.42 1.80
C ALA A 9 -5.55 14.36 2.24
N ILE A 10 -5.10 13.19 2.70
CA ILE A 10 -3.67 12.93 2.99
C ILE A 10 -2.86 13.00 1.68
N ARG A 11 -3.38 12.36 0.62
CA ARG A 11 -2.96 12.46 -0.80
C ARG A 11 -2.57 13.88 -1.22
N SER A 12 -3.53 14.78 -1.06
CA SER A 12 -3.48 16.16 -1.53
C SER A 12 -2.95 17.15 -0.50
N ALA A 13 -2.51 16.68 0.68
CA ALA A 13 -2.10 17.55 1.79
C ALA A 13 -3.15 18.63 2.13
N THR A 14 -4.43 18.27 2.11
CA THR A 14 -5.56 19.17 2.38
C THR A 14 -6.27 18.82 3.68
N PRO A 15 -6.80 19.80 4.43
CA PRO A 15 -7.62 19.52 5.60
C PRO A 15 -8.87 18.69 5.27
N ALA A 16 -9.26 17.81 6.18
CA ALA A 16 -10.50 17.04 6.04
C ALA A 16 -11.15 16.75 7.39
N THR A 17 -12.48 16.67 7.39
CA THR A 17 -13.27 16.28 8.57
C THR A 17 -14.17 15.12 8.19
N VAL A 18 -13.98 13.96 8.80
CA VAL A 18 -14.76 12.76 8.50
C VAL A 18 -15.40 12.19 9.76
N ARG A 19 -16.60 11.64 9.62
CA ARG A 19 -17.24 10.85 10.67
C ARG A 19 -16.90 9.39 10.47
N VAL A 20 -16.41 8.74 11.52
CA VAL A 20 -15.98 7.34 11.50
C VAL A 20 -16.54 6.66 12.75
N THR A 21 -16.91 5.40 12.61
CA THR A 21 -17.27 4.58 13.76
C THR A 21 -16.04 3.79 14.19
N ASN A 22 -15.57 4.03 15.42
CA ASN A 22 -14.55 3.20 16.05
C ASN A 22 -15.23 2.22 17.03
N TYR A 23 -14.51 1.18 17.42
CA TYR A 23 -14.97 0.18 18.37
C TYR A 23 -14.00 0.09 19.55
N ARG A 24 -14.55 0.13 20.75
CA ARG A 24 -13.79 -0.07 22.00
C ARG A 24 -13.42 -1.56 22.16
N LYS A 25 -12.57 -1.87 23.14
CA LYS A 25 -12.15 -3.26 23.44
C LYS A 25 -13.34 -4.17 23.79
N ASP A 26 -14.36 -3.61 24.43
CA ASP A 26 -15.65 -4.25 24.74
C ASP A 26 -16.60 -4.34 23.52
N LYS A 27 -16.13 -3.98 22.32
CA LYS A 27 -16.89 -3.89 21.07
C LYS A 27 -17.99 -2.81 21.07
N ALA A 28 -18.03 -1.93 22.08
CA ALA A 28 -18.99 -0.85 22.08
C ALA A 28 -18.70 0.14 20.95
N MET A 29 -19.76 0.58 20.28
CA MET A 29 -19.70 1.53 19.17
C MET A 29 -19.40 2.94 19.68
N LEU A 30 -18.32 3.53 19.16
CA LEU A 30 -17.89 4.88 19.44
C LEU A 30 -17.91 5.74 18.15
N PRO A 31 -18.94 6.57 17.94
CA PRO A 31 -19.00 7.45 16.77
C PRO A 31 -18.05 8.63 16.95
N ILE A 32 -16.95 8.66 16.21
CA ILE A 32 -15.96 9.74 16.28
C ILE A 32 -16.05 10.67 15.08
N THR A 33 -15.78 11.96 15.32
CA THR A 33 -15.42 12.91 14.28
C THR A 33 -13.89 13.05 14.28
N LEU A 34 -13.27 12.72 13.16
CA LEU A 34 -11.83 12.81 12.93
C LEU A 34 -11.53 14.00 12.00
N ARG A 35 -10.75 14.96 12.50
CA ARG A 35 -10.26 16.10 11.71
C ARG A 35 -8.77 15.93 11.44
N LEU A 36 -8.41 16.03 10.16
CA LEU A 36 -7.04 15.95 9.65
C LEU A 36 -6.55 17.36 9.34
N HIS A 37 -5.44 17.76 9.96
CA HIS A 37 -4.74 19.02 9.73
C HIS A 37 -3.37 18.74 9.11
N PRO A 38 -3.13 19.11 7.84
CA PRO A 38 -1.85 18.89 7.18
C PRO A 38 -0.78 19.83 7.74
N VAL A 39 0.40 19.29 8.00
CA VAL A 39 1.58 20.02 8.47
C VAL A 39 2.64 20.01 7.37
N LYS A 40 3.22 21.17 7.11
CA LYS A 40 4.27 21.38 6.11
C LYS A 40 5.57 21.79 6.77
N ASP A 41 6.68 21.58 6.08
CA ASP A 41 7.96 22.18 6.44
C ASP A 41 7.99 23.66 6.00
N PRO A 42 9.05 24.43 6.36
CA PRO A 42 9.16 25.83 5.95
C PRO A 42 9.23 26.02 4.43
N ASP A 43 9.66 24.99 3.68
CA ASP A 43 9.71 24.99 2.22
C ASP A 43 8.33 24.66 1.59
N GLY A 44 7.30 24.44 2.41
CA GLY A 44 5.93 24.16 1.98
C GLY A 44 5.68 22.72 1.54
N LYS A 45 6.66 21.82 1.72
CA LYS A 45 6.52 20.39 1.45
C LYS A 45 5.72 19.72 2.56
N PHE A 46 4.82 18.84 2.17
CA PHE A 46 4.03 18.05 3.11
C PHE A 46 4.91 17.11 3.94
N VAL A 47 4.73 17.10 5.26
CA VAL A 47 5.47 16.23 6.19
C VAL A 47 4.55 15.16 6.78
N PHE A 48 3.47 15.56 7.45
CA PHE A 48 2.50 14.65 8.06
C PHE A 48 1.14 15.35 8.31
N CYS A 49 0.14 14.60 8.77
CA CYS A 49 -1.13 15.15 9.24
C CYS A 49 -1.29 14.96 10.75
N ILE A 50 -1.77 15.99 11.45
CA ILE A 50 -2.26 15.87 12.83
C ILE A 50 -3.73 15.44 12.74
N GLY A 51 -4.06 14.31 13.36
CA GLY A 51 -5.42 13.79 13.45
C GLY A 51 -5.99 13.99 14.85
N VAL A 52 -7.08 14.74 14.98
CA VAL A 52 -7.79 14.92 16.26
C VAL A 52 -9.11 14.16 16.19
N GLN A 53 -9.34 13.33 17.20
CA GLN A 53 -10.57 12.54 17.34
C GLN A 53 -11.41 13.12 18.47
N SER A 54 -12.70 13.32 18.20
CA SER A 54 -13.70 13.76 19.19
C SER A 54 -14.88 12.82 19.15
N ASP A 55 -15.50 12.54 20.30
CA ASP A 55 -16.75 11.79 20.33
C ASP A 55 -17.86 12.69 19.75
N THR A 56 -18.53 12.21 18.71
CA THR A 56 -19.58 12.98 18.03
C THR A 56 -20.75 13.27 18.96
N ARG A 57 -20.94 12.46 20.00
CA ARG A 57 -21.99 12.66 21.01
C ARG A 57 -21.72 13.86 21.91
N LEU A 58 -20.44 14.23 22.07
CA LEU A 58 -20.01 15.35 22.92
C LEU A 58 -19.83 16.65 22.14
N ALA A 59 -20.10 16.67 20.84
CA ALA A 59 -19.85 17.81 19.96
C ALA A 59 -20.53 19.12 20.44
N ALA A 60 -21.70 19.03 21.08
CA ALA A 60 -22.39 20.21 21.61
C ALA A 60 -21.71 20.81 22.86
N ALA A 61 -21.04 19.98 23.66
CA ALA A 61 -20.39 20.38 24.89
C ALA A 61 -18.92 20.79 24.67
N GLU A 62 -18.22 20.15 23.72
CA GLU A 62 -16.78 20.34 23.49
C GLU A 62 -16.49 21.20 22.25
N GLY A 63 -17.50 21.63 21.51
CA GLY A 63 -17.32 22.24 20.19
C GLY A 63 -16.41 23.47 20.18
N LYS A 64 -16.56 24.35 21.18
CA LYS A 64 -15.79 25.60 21.26
C LYS A 64 -14.33 25.33 21.60
N GLU A 65 -14.07 24.49 22.59
CA GLU A 65 -12.74 24.08 23.02
C GLU A 65 -12.02 23.32 21.91
N LEU A 66 -12.76 22.50 21.17
CA LEU A 66 -12.24 21.74 20.05
C LEU A 66 -11.88 22.64 18.88
N ASP A 67 -12.69 23.66 18.55
CA ASP A 67 -12.35 24.65 17.53
C ASP A 67 -11.15 25.51 17.94
N MET A 68 -11.03 25.88 19.22
CA MET A 68 -9.83 26.51 19.76
C MET A 68 -8.60 25.64 19.57
N LEU A 69 -8.67 24.35 19.92
CA LEU A 69 -7.59 23.39 19.69
C LEU A 69 -7.18 23.33 18.22
N TYR A 70 -8.15 23.25 17.30
CA TYR A 70 -7.87 23.21 15.86
C TYR A 70 -7.18 24.47 15.35
N SER A 71 -7.58 25.64 15.84
CA SER A 71 -6.98 26.92 15.45
C SER A 71 -5.54 27.06 15.95
N ALA A 72 -5.19 26.35 17.04
CA ALA A 72 -3.87 26.36 17.64
C ALA A 72 -2.92 25.30 17.04
N LEU A 73 -3.40 24.44 16.13
CA LEU A 73 -2.54 23.41 15.53
C LEU A 73 -1.47 24.05 14.63
N PRO A 74 -0.22 23.56 14.68
CA PRO A 74 0.84 24.07 13.83
C PRO A 74 0.59 23.66 12.38
N THR A 75 0.63 24.64 11.48
CA THR A 75 0.58 24.40 10.02
C THR A 75 1.97 24.23 9.42
N VAL A 76 2.98 24.82 10.06
CA VAL A 76 4.39 24.74 9.67
C VAL A 76 5.21 24.24 10.85
N ILE A 77 6.14 23.31 10.62
CA ILE A 77 7.09 22.85 11.63
C ILE A 77 8.52 23.14 11.17
N HIS A 78 9.25 23.96 11.94
CA HIS A 78 10.58 24.45 11.57
C HIS A 78 11.72 23.46 11.87
N ALA A 79 11.46 22.47 12.72
CA ALA A 79 12.38 21.40 13.01
C ALA A 79 11.56 20.16 13.33
N VAL A 80 11.48 19.22 12.38
CA VAL A 80 11.37 17.83 12.79
C VAL A 80 12.72 17.58 13.44
N GLN A 81 12.79 17.52 14.78
CA GLN A 81 13.98 16.96 15.39
C GLN A 81 14.21 15.63 14.65
N PRO A 82 15.40 15.37 14.08
CA PRO A 82 15.71 14.01 13.69
C PRO A 82 15.37 13.19 14.94
N VAL A 83 14.62 12.10 14.76
CA VAL A 83 14.38 11.16 15.86
C VAL A 83 15.77 10.65 16.23
N ALA A 84 16.43 11.37 17.13
CA ALA A 84 17.81 11.16 17.51
C ALA A 84 17.81 9.90 18.33
N ASP A 85 18.33 8.81 17.77
CA ASP A 85 18.71 7.56 18.43
C ASP A 85 17.74 6.98 19.51
N LEU A 86 16.47 7.41 19.53
CA LEU A 86 15.42 6.91 20.43
C LEU A 86 14.81 5.60 19.95
N VAL A 87 15.29 5.09 18.81
CA VAL A 87 14.98 3.74 18.36
C VAL A 87 16.15 2.89 18.79
N ASP A 88 16.05 2.28 19.97
CA ASP A 88 16.84 1.08 20.28
C ASP A 88 16.82 0.19 19.03
N LYS A 89 17.97 -0.33 18.60
CA LYS A 89 18.05 -1.22 17.44
C LYS A 89 17.01 -2.32 17.61
N VAL A 90 15.89 -2.19 16.91
CA VAL A 90 14.78 -3.12 17.02
C VAL A 90 15.29 -4.44 16.48
N ASP A 91 15.27 -5.48 17.31
CA ASP A 91 15.57 -6.83 16.87
C ASP A 91 14.61 -7.20 15.72
N PRO A 92 15.11 -7.40 14.48
CA PRO A 92 14.27 -7.67 13.32
C PRO A 92 13.41 -8.91 13.50
N ASP A 93 13.91 -9.92 14.23
CA ASP A 93 13.20 -11.18 14.44
C ASP A 93 12.09 -11.02 15.48
N GLN A 94 12.34 -10.25 16.53
CA GLN A 94 11.32 -9.91 17.52
C GLN A 94 10.20 -9.08 16.89
N GLN A 95 10.54 -8.09 16.06
CA GLN A 95 9.57 -7.28 15.33
C GLN A 95 8.73 -8.12 14.38
N ARG A 96 9.35 -9.01 13.60
CA ARG A 96 8.64 -9.93 12.70
C ARG A 96 7.66 -10.79 13.48
N LYS A 97 8.08 -11.39 14.60
CA LYS A 97 7.19 -12.19 15.46
C LYS A 97 6.03 -11.38 16.02
N GLN A 98 6.30 -10.19 16.53
CA GLN A 98 5.29 -9.31 17.13
C GLN A 98 4.21 -8.90 16.12
N TYR A 99 4.61 -8.53 14.89
CA TYR A 99 3.71 -7.94 13.91
C TYR A 99 3.24 -8.87 12.80
N CYS A 100 3.74 -10.11 12.71
CA CYS A 100 3.40 -11.05 11.63
C CYS A 100 1.88 -11.20 11.44
N SER A 101 1.12 -11.39 12.52
CA SER A 101 -0.34 -11.52 12.46
C SER A 101 -1.03 -10.27 11.92
N SER A 102 -0.59 -9.09 12.36
CA SER A 102 -1.13 -7.81 11.91
C SER A 102 -0.78 -7.54 10.45
N ILE A 103 0.46 -7.81 10.05
CA ILE A 103 0.94 -7.70 8.67
C ILE A 103 0.14 -8.64 7.77
N ALA A 104 -0.05 -9.90 8.16
CA ALA A 104 -0.85 -10.85 7.37
C ALA A 104 -2.29 -10.36 7.14
N LYS A 105 -2.94 -9.80 8.16
CA LYS A 105 -4.29 -9.20 8.04
C LYS A 105 -4.29 -8.00 7.10
N PHE A 106 -3.32 -7.10 7.24
CA PHE A 106 -3.23 -5.91 6.39
C PHE A 106 -2.92 -6.29 4.94
N THR A 107 -1.99 -7.20 4.71
CA THR A 107 -1.69 -7.75 3.39
C THR A 107 -2.95 -8.36 2.78
N ARG A 108 -3.69 -9.20 3.50
CA ARG A 108 -4.95 -9.75 2.99
C ARG A 108 -5.96 -8.67 2.61
N LEU A 109 -6.10 -7.62 3.42
CA LEU A 109 -6.99 -6.51 3.12
C LEU A 109 -6.52 -5.73 1.88
N LEU A 110 -5.23 -5.44 1.77
CA LEU A 110 -4.65 -4.74 0.63
C LEU A 110 -4.89 -5.52 -0.66
N TRP A 111 -4.60 -6.82 -0.65
CA TRP A 111 -4.84 -7.72 -1.78
C TRP A 111 -6.32 -7.84 -2.12
N SER A 112 -7.25 -7.68 -1.17
CA SER A 112 -8.69 -7.66 -1.48
C SER A 112 -9.19 -6.33 -2.08
N ILE A 113 -8.49 -5.23 -1.83
CA ILE A 113 -8.88 -3.88 -2.28
C ILE A 113 -8.24 -3.56 -3.63
N ASP A 114 -6.96 -3.94 -3.80
CA ASP A 114 -6.14 -3.58 -4.95
C ASP A 114 -5.15 -4.72 -5.24
N TRP A 115 -5.68 -5.82 -5.78
CA TRP A 115 -4.91 -7.02 -6.08
C TRP A 115 -3.89 -6.79 -7.20
N GLU A 116 -4.22 -5.98 -8.21
CA GLU A 116 -3.39 -5.72 -9.38
C GLU A 116 -2.10 -4.97 -9.01
N THR A 117 -2.22 -3.89 -8.24
CA THR A 117 -1.05 -3.13 -7.77
C THR A 117 -0.23 -3.97 -6.78
N SER A 118 -0.90 -4.74 -5.92
CA SER A 118 -0.23 -5.63 -4.97
C SER A 118 0.59 -6.71 -5.68
N LEU A 119 0.02 -7.34 -6.71
CA LEU A 119 0.72 -8.33 -7.52
C LEU A 119 1.87 -7.69 -8.29
N THR A 120 1.65 -6.55 -8.95
CA THR A 120 2.70 -5.84 -9.69
C THR A 120 3.91 -5.52 -8.79
N ASN A 121 3.65 -5.05 -7.56
CA ASN A 121 4.70 -4.78 -6.58
C ASN A 121 5.38 -6.06 -6.08
N LEU A 122 4.65 -7.18 -5.97
CA LEU A 122 5.28 -8.46 -5.64
C LEU A 122 6.24 -8.89 -6.76
N LEU A 123 5.84 -8.72 -8.02
CA LEU A 123 6.65 -9.06 -9.20
C LEU A 123 7.88 -8.16 -9.39
N THR A 124 7.99 -7.02 -8.68
CA THR A 124 9.25 -6.24 -8.65
C THR A 124 10.29 -6.84 -7.71
N GLN A 125 9.92 -7.81 -6.86
CA GLN A 125 10.77 -8.34 -5.80
C GLN A 125 11.11 -9.82 -6.07
N PRO A 126 12.34 -10.14 -6.55
CA PRO A 126 12.71 -11.51 -6.91
C PRO A 126 12.56 -12.51 -5.74
N ALA A 127 12.91 -12.09 -4.53
CA ALA A 127 12.78 -12.91 -3.33
C ALA A 127 11.30 -13.27 -3.03
N ALA A 128 10.39 -12.33 -3.24
CA ALA A 128 8.96 -12.55 -3.01
C ALA A 128 8.35 -13.49 -4.07
N VAL A 129 8.72 -13.31 -5.34
CA VAL A 129 8.33 -14.23 -6.43
C VAL A 129 8.82 -15.64 -6.15
N SER A 130 10.09 -15.81 -5.75
CA SER A 130 10.65 -17.12 -5.40
C SER A 130 9.92 -17.76 -4.23
N ALA A 131 9.65 -16.99 -3.16
CA ALA A 131 8.95 -17.51 -1.99
C ALA A 131 7.51 -17.95 -2.32
N LEU A 132 6.79 -17.14 -3.11
CA LEU A 132 5.44 -17.47 -3.57
C LEU A 132 5.44 -18.69 -4.51
N GLY A 133 6.39 -18.76 -5.44
CA GLY A 133 6.57 -19.90 -6.34
C GLY A 133 6.81 -21.20 -5.57
N GLN A 134 7.73 -21.21 -4.61
CA GLN A 134 7.97 -22.38 -3.75
C GLN A 134 6.73 -22.80 -2.96
N TRP A 135 5.91 -21.84 -2.52
CA TRP A 135 4.66 -22.12 -1.84
C TRP A 135 3.61 -22.71 -2.79
N LEU A 136 3.46 -22.15 -4.00
CA LEU A 136 2.53 -22.64 -5.03
C LEU A 136 2.92 -24.04 -5.51
N THR A 137 4.19 -24.30 -5.80
CA THR A 137 4.66 -25.64 -6.18
C THR A 137 4.29 -26.71 -5.14
N LYS A 138 4.27 -26.36 -3.85
CA LYS A 138 3.90 -27.30 -2.77
C LYS A 138 2.39 -27.46 -2.59
N ARG A 139 1.58 -26.46 -2.95
CA ARG A 139 0.14 -26.39 -2.61
C ARG A 139 -0.76 -26.54 -3.83
N VAL A 140 -0.44 -25.82 -4.91
CA VAL A 140 -1.21 -25.75 -6.15
C VAL A 140 -0.23 -25.63 -7.34
N PRO A 141 0.32 -26.75 -7.84
CA PRO A 141 1.35 -26.74 -8.88
C PRO A 141 0.93 -26.05 -10.18
N ALA A 142 -0.37 -26.11 -10.53
CA ALA A 142 -0.90 -25.45 -11.72
C ALA A 142 -0.69 -23.92 -11.70
N ASP A 143 -0.87 -23.30 -10.53
CA ASP A 143 -0.74 -21.85 -10.36
C ASP A 143 0.74 -21.41 -10.34
N ALA A 144 1.67 -22.33 -10.03
CA ALA A 144 3.10 -22.03 -10.07
C ALA A 144 3.58 -21.70 -11.50
N VAL A 145 3.04 -22.42 -12.50
CA VAL A 145 3.32 -22.16 -13.92
C VAL A 145 2.77 -20.79 -14.33
N GLN A 146 1.56 -20.46 -13.88
CA GLN A 146 0.93 -19.16 -14.16
C GLN A 146 1.76 -18.00 -13.57
N LEU A 147 2.25 -18.16 -12.32
CA LEU A 147 3.11 -17.16 -11.70
C LEU A 147 4.41 -16.96 -12.49
N GLU A 148 5.01 -18.03 -12.99
CA GLU A 148 6.24 -17.96 -13.79
C GLU A 148 6.02 -17.17 -15.09
N VAL A 149 4.93 -17.46 -15.81
CA VAL A 149 4.53 -16.70 -17.02
C VAL A 149 4.34 -15.22 -16.69
N VAL A 150 3.57 -14.91 -15.64
CA VAL A 150 3.31 -13.52 -15.21
C VAL A 150 4.61 -12.79 -14.83
N ALA A 151 5.54 -13.46 -14.16
CA ALA A 151 6.84 -12.90 -13.80
C ALA A 151 7.70 -12.60 -15.03
N ILE A 152 7.75 -13.51 -16.01
CA ILE A 152 8.45 -13.32 -17.28
C ILE A 152 7.86 -12.13 -18.05
N MET A 153 6.53 -12.05 -18.17
CA MET A 153 5.88 -10.91 -18.83
C MET A 153 6.18 -9.58 -18.14
N GLY A 154 6.24 -9.58 -16.80
CA GLY A 154 6.66 -8.42 -16.01
C GLY A 154 8.11 -8.00 -16.26
N GLN A 155 9.01 -8.96 -16.52
CA GLN A 155 10.41 -8.69 -16.88
C GLN A 155 10.53 -8.16 -18.31
N LEU A 156 9.86 -8.80 -19.28
CA LEU A 156 9.86 -8.39 -20.69
C LEU A 156 9.42 -6.94 -20.87
N ARG A 157 8.40 -6.49 -20.13
CA ARG A 157 7.92 -5.11 -20.15
C ARG A 157 9.00 -4.09 -19.73
N ARG A 158 10.02 -4.50 -18.99
CA ARG A 158 11.10 -3.64 -18.49
C ARG A 158 12.37 -3.71 -19.36
N MET A 159 12.47 -4.67 -20.28
CA MET A 159 13.65 -4.87 -21.11
C MET A 159 13.61 -3.97 -22.37
N PRO A 160 14.78 -3.59 -22.93
CA PRO A 160 14.86 -2.97 -24.24
C PRO A 160 14.27 -3.87 -25.34
N ALA A 161 13.68 -3.29 -26.40
CA ALA A 161 12.92 -4.03 -27.42
C ALA A 161 13.71 -5.15 -28.13
N GLU A 162 15.01 -4.96 -28.35
CA GLU A 162 15.88 -5.98 -28.99
C GLU A 162 16.11 -7.21 -28.11
N GLU A 163 16.39 -7.01 -26.82
CA GLU A 163 16.61 -8.10 -25.86
C GLU A 163 15.29 -8.75 -25.45
N GLY A 164 14.23 -7.95 -25.31
CA GLY A 164 12.88 -8.40 -25.00
C GLY A 164 12.32 -9.33 -26.07
N ARG A 165 12.59 -9.08 -27.37
CA ARG A 165 12.13 -9.97 -28.46
C ARG A 165 12.68 -11.39 -28.32
N LYS A 166 13.98 -11.54 -28.11
CA LYS A 166 14.62 -12.86 -27.97
C LYS A 166 14.08 -13.62 -26.75
N ALA A 167 13.96 -12.93 -25.63
CA ALA A 167 13.42 -13.49 -24.39
C ALA A 167 11.93 -13.87 -24.53
N ALA A 168 11.14 -13.09 -25.26
CA ALA A 168 9.73 -13.38 -25.54
C ALA A 168 9.57 -14.63 -26.40
N VAL A 169 10.35 -14.79 -27.46
CA VAL A 169 10.34 -15.99 -28.32
C VAL A 169 10.68 -17.24 -27.51
N THR A 170 11.71 -17.16 -26.65
CA THR A 170 12.07 -18.29 -25.75
C THR A 170 10.94 -18.62 -24.77
N ALA A 171 10.26 -17.61 -24.23
CA ALA A 171 9.11 -17.81 -23.35
C ALA A 171 7.92 -18.44 -24.08
N CYS A 172 7.61 -17.99 -25.30
CA CYS A 172 6.56 -18.58 -26.13
C CYS A 172 6.83 -20.07 -26.37
N HIS A 173 8.03 -20.44 -26.84
CA HIS A 173 8.38 -21.86 -27.03
C HIS A 173 8.25 -22.72 -25.76
N LYS A 174 8.43 -22.13 -24.58
CA LYS A 174 8.36 -22.86 -23.31
C LYS A 174 6.93 -23.14 -22.84
N TYR A 175 5.97 -22.26 -23.16
CA TYR A 175 4.61 -22.32 -22.58
C TYR A 175 3.47 -22.38 -23.60
N ILE A 176 3.73 -21.94 -24.82
CA ILE A 176 2.79 -21.89 -25.93
C ILE A 176 3.42 -22.78 -27.01
N ASP A 177 2.99 -24.03 -27.07
CA ASP A 177 3.52 -25.07 -27.96
C ASP A 177 3.13 -24.81 -29.43
N GLU A 178 3.38 -23.60 -29.93
CA GLU A 178 3.15 -23.19 -31.31
C GLU A 178 4.46 -22.81 -32.00
N THR A 179 4.65 -23.42 -33.16
CA THR A 179 5.74 -23.19 -34.10
C THR A 179 5.71 -21.74 -34.58
N GLU A 180 6.89 -21.13 -34.74
CA GLU A 180 7.10 -19.75 -35.19
C GLU A 180 6.11 -19.35 -36.30
N ARG A 181 5.16 -18.47 -35.99
CA ARG A 181 4.52 -17.63 -37.00
C ARG A 181 5.21 -16.29 -37.00
N ASP A 182 5.63 -15.87 -38.18
CA ASP A 182 6.25 -14.56 -38.39
C ASP A 182 5.32 -13.45 -37.88
N GLY A 183 5.85 -12.55 -37.05
CA GLY A 183 5.05 -11.57 -36.32
C GLY A 183 4.28 -10.61 -37.23
N GLU A 184 4.71 -10.45 -38.48
CA GLU A 184 3.99 -9.68 -39.50
C GLU A 184 2.73 -10.40 -40.02
N GLN A 185 2.70 -11.74 -39.99
CA GLN A 185 1.55 -12.52 -40.46
C GLN A 185 0.41 -12.57 -39.45
N ALA A 186 0.69 -12.44 -38.15
CA ALA A 186 -0.32 -12.47 -37.09
C ALA A 186 -1.10 -11.14 -36.91
N LEU A 187 -0.58 -10.03 -37.43
CA LEU A 187 -1.22 -8.71 -37.39
C LEU A 187 -2.13 -8.44 -38.60
N ALA A 188 -2.17 -9.37 -39.56
CA ALA A 188 -2.93 -9.26 -40.81
C ALA A 188 -4.28 -10.01 -40.78
N GLU A 189 -4.64 -10.64 -39.66
CA GLU A 189 -5.97 -11.22 -39.36
C GLU A 189 -6.73 -10.36 -38.34
#